data_AF-A0A9E1KKU3-F1
#
_entry.id   AF-A0A9E1KKU3-F1
#
_cell.length_a   1.000
_cell.length_b   1.000
_cell.length_c   1.000
_cell.angle_alpha   90.00
_cell.angle_beta   90.00
_cell.angle_gamma   90.00
#
_symmetry.space_group_name_H-M   'P 1'
#
loop_
_entity.id
_entity.type
_entity.pdbx_description
1 polymer ?
#
loop_
_entity_poly.entity_id
_entity_poly.type
_entity_poly.pdbx_seq_one_letter_code
_entity_poly.pdbx_strand_id
1 'polypeptide(L)'
;MSTAGIFIRGVLMGAADIVPGVSGGTVAFITGIYGRLLGSLRAFDINCIKRVMQGDIKGAWRHVDGNFLLPLVLGIATSIFTLARGISWVLVNYPVPLWSFFFGLILASALILLRQIDVWSMDRLICLLLGSGIALWTALSPVLGVNAGLWGIFFSGFLAICAMILPGISGSFILVLLGMYGTVLAAVKNLDID
;
A
#
# COMPACT_ATOMS: atom_id res chain seq x y z
N MET A 1 2.97 -7.42 -23.46
CA MET A 1 3.14 -8.22 -22.22
C MET A 1 2.06 -9.28 -22.19
N SER A 2 2.37 -10.52 -21.81
CA SER A 2 1.34 -11.57 -21.66
C SER A 2 0.47 -11.32 -20.43
N THR A 3 -0.79 -11.76 -20.48
CA THR A 3 -1.74 -11.69 -19.35
C THR A 3 -1.17 -12.34 -18.09
N ALA A 4 -0.53 -13.51 -18.23
CA ALA A 4 0.15 -14.20 -17.13
C ALA A 4 1.29 -13.35 -16.52
N GLY A 5 2.06 -12.64 -17.35
CA GLY A 5 3.12 -11.76 -16.87
C GLY A 5 2.60 -10.55 -16.10
N ILE A 6 1.42 -10.05 -16.43
CA ILE A 6 0.75 -8.97 -15.69
C ILE A 6 0.21 -9.50 -14.36
N PHE A 7 -0.42 -10.69 -14.38
CA PHE A 7 -0.91 -11.36 -13.18
C PHE A 7 0.20 -11.60 -12.16
N ILE A 8 1.35 -12.15 -12.58
CA ILE A 8 2.50 -12.39 -11.68
C ILE A 8 3.00 -11.08 -11.07
N ARG A 9 3.08 -10.00 -11.85
CA ARG A 9 3.45 -8.68 -11.31
C ARG A 9 2.43 -8.20 -10.29
N GLY A 10 1.14 -8.43 -10.54
CA GLY A 10 0.07 -8.18 -9.57
C GLY A 10 0.27 -8.96 -8.28
N VAL A 11 0.63 -10.24 -8.36
CA VAL A 11 0.94 -11.06 -7.17
C VAL A 11 2.11 -10.48 -6.38
N LEU A 12 3.19 -10.10 -7.05
CA LEU A 12 4.36 -9.49 -6.41
C LEU A 12 4.03 -8.13 -5.78
N MET A 13 3.21 -7.32 -6.44
CA MET A 13 2.72 -6.05 -5.89
C MET A 13 1.89 -6.28 -4.63
N GLY A 14 0.89 -7.17 -4.68
CA GLY A 14 0.06 -7.47 -3.51
C GLY A 14 0.86 -8.04 -2.33
N ALA A 15 1.92 -8.79 -2.60
CA ALA A 15 2.81 -9.32 -1.56
C ALA A 15 3.61 -8.20 -0.90
N ALA A 16 4.16 -7.29 -1.71
CA ALA A 16 4.84 -6.09 -1.22
C ALA A 16 3.89 -5.20 -0.41
N ASP A 17 2.65 -5.07 -0.83
CA ASP A 17 1.69 -4.17 -0.21
C ASP A 17 1.20 -4.62 1.17
N ILE A 18 1.15 -5.93 1.44
CA ILE A 18 0.80 -6.43 2.77
C ILE A 18 1.94 -6.19 3.78
N VAL A 19 3.19 -6.27 3.34
CA VAL A 19 4.36 -6.22 4.24
C VAL A 19 4.74 -4.77 4.52
N PRO A 20 4.63 -4.29 5.78
CA PRO A 20 5.03 -2.93 6.14
C PRO A 20 6.49 -2.66 5.78
N GLY A 21 6.72 -1.52 5.12
CA GLY A 21 8.06 -1.10 4.69
C GLY A 21 8.44 -1.55 3.28
N VAL A 22 7.62 -2.37 2.62
CA VAL A 22 7.75 -2.71 1.19
C VAL A 22 6.65 -1.99 0.41
N SER A 23 6.93 -1.53 -0.82
CA SER A 23 6.01 -0.74 -1.65
C SER A 23 5.68 -1.47 -2.96
N GLY A 24 4.39 -1.78 -3.18
CA GLY A 24 3.91 -2.33 -4.46
C GLY A 24 4.12 -1.36 -5.62
N GLY A 25 4.05 -0.05 -5.39
CA GLY A 25 4.40 0.98 -6.38
C GLY A 25 5.85 0.87 -6.86
N THR A 26 6.80 0.55 -5.98
CA THR A 26 8.20 0.27 -6.35
C THR A 26 8.31 -1.01 -7.18
N VAL A 27 7.57 -2.06 -6.82
CA VAL A 27 7.52 -3.29 -7.63
C VAL A 27 6.98 -3.00 -9.02
N ALA A 28 5.91 -2.23 -9.14
CA ALA A 28 5.35 -1.79 -10.42
C ALA A 28 6.39 -1.00 -11.25
N PHE A 29 7.18 -0.15 -10.59
CA PHE A 29 8.22 0.65 -11.24
C PHE A 29 9.36 -0.22 -11.78
N ILE A 30 9.95 -1.06 -10.91
CA ILE A 30 11.05 -1.97 -11.28
C ILE A 30 10.63 -2.94 -12.37
N THR A 31 9.39 -3.43 -12.33
CA THR A 31 8.87 -4.39 -13.32
C THR A 31 8.37 -3.75 -14.62
N GLY A 32 8.46 -2.41 -14.73
CA GLY A 32 8.19 -1.62 -15.93
C GLY A 32 6.71 -1.35 -16.23
N ILE A 33 5.81 -1.59 -15.28
CA ILE A 33 4.35 -1.41 -15.48
C ILE A 33 3.79 -0.15 -14.84
N TYR A 34 4.57 0.57 -14.02
CA TYR A 34 4.10 1.72 -13.25
C TYR A 34 3.45 2.81 -14.11
N GLY A 35 4.07 3.20 -15.22
CA GLY A 35 3.51 4.22 -16.12
C GLY A 35 2.17 3.80 -16.73
N ARG A 36 2.04 2.51 -17.11
CA ARG A 36 0.80 1.94 -17.64
C ARG A 36 -0.29 1.88 -16.57
N LEU A 37 0.05 1.44 -15.36
CA LEU A 37 -0.85 1.46 -14.20
C LEU A 37 -1.38 2.85 -13.92
N LEU A 38 -0.50 3.85 -13.83
CA LEU A 38 -0.91 5.22 -13.57
C LEU A 38 -1.78 5.78 -14.70
N GLY A 39 -1.47 5.46 -15.95
CA GLY A 39 -2.30 5.79 -17.12
C GLY A 39 -3.70 5.19 -17.03
N SER A 40 -3.79 3.89 -16.73
CA SER A 40 -5.06 3.18 -16.53
C SER A 40 -5.89 3.76 -15.38
N LEU A 41 -5.24 4.08 -14.25
CA LEU A 41 -5.91 4.70 -13.10
C LEU A 41 -6.43 6.11 -13.42
N ARG A 42 -5.64 6.92 -14.14
CA ARG A 42 -6.05 8.26 -14.60
C ARG A 42 -7.21 8.23 -15.60
N ALA A 43 -7.35 7.14 -16.35
CA ALA A 43 -8.43 6.97 -17.31
C ALA A 43 -9.79 6.69 -16.65
N PHE A 44 -9.87 6.49 -15.33
CA PHE A 44 -11.12 6.57 -14.59
C PHE A 44 -11.55 8.04 -14.43
N ASP A 45 -11.87 8.67 -15.54
CA ASP A 45 -12.27 10.08 -15.63
C ASP A 45 -13.78 10.23 -15.93
N ILE A 46 -14.23 11.47 -16.09
CA ILE A 46 -15.61 11.79 -16.46
C ILE A 46 -16.02 11.12 -17.79
N ASN A 47 -15.08 10.89 -18.72
CA ASN A 47 -15.38 10.23 -19.98
C ASN A 47 -15.67 8.73 -19.78
N CYS A 48 -14.94 8.06 -18.89
CA CYS A 48 -15.24 6.69 -18.49
C CYS A 48 -16.67 6.60 -17.94
N ILE A 49 -17.05 7.50 -17.02
CA ILE A 49 -18.40 7.54 -16.44
C ILE A 49 -19.46 7.76 -17.52
N LYS A 50 -19.26 8.74 -18.41
CA LYS A 50 -20.18 9.01 -19.52
C LYS A 50 -20.40 7.79 -20.41
N ARG A 51 -19.32 7.08 -20.78
CA ARG A 51 -19.41 5.85 -21.59
C ARG A 51 -20.23 4.77 -20.90
N VAL A 52 -20.02 4.57 -19.60
CA VAL A 52 -20.80 3.61 -18.79
C VAL A 52 -22.27 4.01 -18.76
N MET A 53 -22.58 5.29 -18.50
CA MET A 53 -23.97 5.80 -18.48
C MET A 53 -24.67 5.68 -19.84
N GLN A 54 -23.92 5.73 -20.94
CA GLN A 54 -24.42 5.54 -22.31
C GLN A 54 -24.52 4.06 -22.73
N GLY A 55 -24.16 3.12 -21.85
CA GLY A 55 -24.17 1.68 -22.16
C GLY A 55 -22.96 1.18 -22.97
N ASP A 56 -21.97 2.04 -23.26
CA ASP A 56 -20.73 1.67 -23.95
C ASP A 56 -19.70 1.05 -22.98
N ILE A 57 -20.05 -0.11 -22.42
CA ILE A 57 -19.18 -0.85 -21.48
C ILE A 57 -17.87 -1.27 -22.15
N LYS A 58 -17.91 -1.63 -23.44
CA LYS A 58 -16.73 -2.06 -24.19
C LYS A 58 -15.76 -0.90 -24.44
N GLY A 59 -16.28 0.29 -24.73
CA GLY A 59 -15.47 1.50 -24.85
C GLY A 59 -14.91 1.96 -23.51
N ALA A 60 -15.69 1.89 -22.42
CA ALA A 60 -15.20 2.17 -21.08
C ALA A 60 -14.07 1.20 -20.69
N TRP A 61 -14.22 -0.10 -20.96
CA TRP A 61 -13.20 -1.13 -20.71
C TRP A 61 -11.89 -0.84 -21.46
N ARG A 62 -11.98 -0.43 -22.71
CA ARG A 62 -10.79 -0.06 -23.52
C ARG A 62 -10.14 1.23 -23.03
N HIS A 63 -10.95 2.21 -22.63
CA HIS A 63 -10.47 3.50 -22.14
C HIS A 63 -9.61 3.37 -20.89
N VAL A 64 -10.00 2.52 -19.94
CA VAL A 64 -9.21 2.26 -18.71
C VAL A 64 -8.10 1.22 -18.89
N ASP A 65 -7.93 0.66 -20.09
CA ASP A 65 -7.06 -0.49 -20.36
C ASP A 65 -7.38 -1.69 -19.43
N GLY A 66 -8.65 -2.09 -19.42
CA GLY A 66 -9.17 -3.18 -18.58
C GLY A 66 -8.47 -4.53 -18.82
N ASN A 67 -7.94 -4.76 -20.03
CA ASN A 67 -7.15 -5.96 -20.34
C ASN A 67 -5.82 -6.02 -19.58
N PHE A 68 -5.29 -4.87 -19.14
CA PHE A 68 -4.15 -4.77 -18.24
C PHE A 68 -4.59 -4.77 -16.78
N LEU A 69 -5.58 -3.95 -16.42
CA LEU A 69 -6.01 -3.80 -15.03
C LEU A 69 -6.57 -5.10 -14.45
N LEU A 70 -7.40 -5.84 -15.20
CA LEU A 70 -8.05 -7.05 -14.71
C LEU A 70 -7.05 -8.11 -14.21
N PRO A 71 -6.10 -8.60 -15.03
CA PRO A 71 -5.13 -9.58 -14.54
C PRO A 71 -4.24 -9.03 -13.42
N LEU A 72 -3.92 -7.73 -13.44
CA LEU A 72 -3.12 -7.11 -12.39
C LEU A 72 -3.85 -7.13 -11.05
N VAL A 73 -5.08 -6.63 -11.02
CA VAL A 73 -5.94 -6.59 -9.82
C VAL A 73 -6.22 -8.00 -9.33
N LEU A 74 -6.47 -8.97 -10.22
CA LEU A 74 -6.63 -10.37 -9.83
C LEU A 74 -5.36 -10.93 -9.19
N GLY A 75 -4.18 -10.58 -9.70
CA GLY A 75 -2.91 -10.96 -9.08
C GLY A 75 -2.75 -10.36 -7.68
N ILE A 76 -3.02 -9.05 -7.54
CA ILE A 76 -2.97 -8.34 -6.25
C ILE A 76 -3.94 -8.99 -5.27
N ALA A 77 -5.20 -9.18 -5.65
CA ALA A 77 -6.23 -9.79 -4.81
C ALA A 77 -5.86 -11.22 -4.39
N THR A 78 -5.36 -12.05 -5.32
CA THR A 78 -4.91 -13.42 -5.02
C THR A 78 -3.80 -13.40 -3.97
N SER A 79 -2.82 -12.52 -4.15
CA SER A 79 -1.72 -12.34 -3.19
C SER A 79 -2.24 -11.90 -1.84
N ILE A 80 -3.16 -10.93 -1.83
CA ILE A 80 -3.73 -10.40 -0.59
C ILE A 80 -4.45 -11.47 0.21
N PHE A 81 -5.38 -12.20 -0.40
CA PHE A 81 -6.16 -13.22 0.31
C PHE A 81 -5.30 -14.41 0.77
N THR A 82 -4.28 -14.79 0.00
CA THR A 82 -3.40 -15.90 0.37
C THR A 82 -2.44 -15.51 1.50
N LEU A 83 -1.77 -14.36 1.39
CA LEU A 83 -0.81 -13.88 2.39
C LEU A 83 -1.49 -13.33 3.65
N ALA A 84 -2.68 -12.73 3.57
CA ALA A 84 -3.38 -12.20 4.75
C ALA A 84 -3.61 -13.29 5.80
N ARG A 85 -3.95 -14.52 5.38
CA ARG A 85 -4.12 -15.66 6.28
C ARG A 85 -2.80 -16.06 6.93
N GLY A 86 -1.72 -16.13 6.14
CA GLY A 86 -0.38 -16.47 6.62
C GLY A 86 0.14 -15.46 7.62
N ILE A 87 0.12 -14.17 7.27
CA ILE A 87 0.58 -13.10 8.16
C ILE A 87 -0.30 -12.99 9.39
N SER A 88 -1.62 -13.10 9.28
CA SER A 88 -2.50 -13.13 10.46
C SER A 88 -2.17 -14.28 11.40
N TRP A 89 -1.84 -15.47 10.87
CA TRP A 89 -1.43 -16.59 11.69
C TRP A 89 -0.09 -16.33 12.39
N VAL A 90 0.90 -15.78 11.68
CA VAL A 90 2.20 -15.41 12.28
C VAL A 90 2.01 -14.28 13.31
N LEU A 91 1.13 -13.32 13.06
CA LEU A 91 0.85 -12.20 13.95
C LEU A 91 0.28 -12.68 15.30
N VAL A 92 -0.51 -13.75 15.30
CA VAL A 92 -1.05 -14.36 16.52
C VAL A 92 -0.06 -15.32 17.19
N ASN A 93 0.62 -16.18 16.42
CA ASN A 93 1.44 -17.27 16.98
C ASN A 93 2.90 -16.86 17.21
N TYR A 94 3.44 -15.94 16.42
CA TYR A 94 4.82 -15.47 16.45
C TYR A 94 4.91 -13.94 16.31
N PRO A 95 4.26 -13.17 17.20
CA PRO A 95 4.22 -11.71 17.10
C PRO A 95 5.61 -11.09 17.17
N VAL A 96 6.47 -11.55 18.08
CA VAL A 96 7.81 -10.96 18.27
C VAL A 96 8.67 -11.11 16.99
N PRO A 97 8.84 -12.31 16.39
CA PRO A 97 9.54 -12.44 15.11
C PRO A 97 8.96 -11.58 14.00
N LEU A 98 7.62 -11.49 13.89
CA LEU A 98 6.97 -10.68 12.86
C LEU A 98 7.28 -9.19 13.01
N TRP A 99 7.12 -8.66 14.22
CA TRP A 99 7.41 -7.26 14.50
C TRP A 99 8.90 -6.94 14.38
N SER A 100 9.80 -7.85 14.78
CA SER A 100 11.23 -7.70 14.55
C SER A 100 11.58 -7.67 13.06
N PHE A 101 10.92 -8.50 12.24
CA PHE A 101 11.09 -8.50 10.79
C PHE A 101 10.63 -7.17 10.17
N PHE A 102 9.42 -6.71 10.50
CA PHE A 102 8.91 -5.43 10.02
C PHE A 102 9.77 -4.25 10.47
N PHE A 103 10.22 -4.24 11.73
CA PHE A 103 11.14 -3.24 12.24
C PHE A 103 12.44 -3.23 11.44
N GLY A 104 13.02 -4.39 11.14
CA GLY A 104 14.21 -4.51 10.31
C GLY A 104 14.02 -3.92 8.91
N LEU A 105 12.88 -4.18 8.26
CA LEU A 105 12.54 -3.61 6.96
C LEU A 105 12.37 -2.09 7.00
N ILE A 106 11.65 -1.58 7.99
CA ILE A 106 11.42 -0.13 8.18
C ILE A 106 12.76 0.57 8.44
N LEU A 107 13.60 0.00 9.31
CA LEU A 107 14.93 0.52 9.61
C LEU A 107 15.83 0.51 8.37
N ALA A 108 15.85 -0.58 7.60
CA ALA A 108 16.62 -0.65 6.36
C ALA A 108 16.15 0.40 5.34
N SER A 109 14.83 0.59 5.19
CA SER A 109 14.25 1.62 4.32
C SER A 109 14.67 3.02 4.76
N ALA A 110 14.59 3.33 6.06
CA ALA A 110 15.05 4.60 6.62
C ALA A 110 16.54 4.84 6.38
N LEU A 111 17.39 3.82 6.56
CA LEU A 111 18.84 3.92 6.30
C LEU A 111 19.15 4.18 4.82
N ILE A 112 18.42 3.54 3.89
CA ILE A 112 18.57 3.79 2.46
C ILE A 112 18.18 5.23 2.12
N LEU A 113 17.04 5.72 2.64
CA LEU A 113 16.60 7.10 2.43
C LEU A 113 17.60 8.12 2.98
N LEU A 114 18.16 7.88 4.17
CA LEU A 114 19.20 8.72 4.75
C LEU A 114 20.46 8.79 3.87
N ARG A 115 20.83 7.68 3.21
CA ARG A 115 21.98 7.65 2.28
C ARG A 115 21.74 8.36 0.96
N GLN A 116 20.48 8.60 0.57
CA GLN A 116 20.15 9.38 -0.62
C GLN A 116 20.27 10.91 -0.40
N ILE A 117 20.55 11.34 0.83
CA ILE A 117 20.79 12.75 1.15
C ILE A 117 22.24 13.09 0.83
N ASP A 118 22.49 13.65 -0.36
CA ASP A 118 23.85 13.96 -0.85
C ASP A 118 24.60 15.01 -0.01
N VAL A 119 23.86 15.98 0.56
CA VAL A 119 24.43 17.10 1.33
C VAL A 119 23.63 17.31 2.60
N TRP A 120 24.30 17.34 3.75
CA TRP A 120 23.67 17.68 5.02
C TRP A 120 23.69 19.20 5.22
N SER A 121 22.56 19.85 4.99
CA SER A 121 22.34 21.26 5.36
C SER A 121 21.68 21.35 6.73
N MET A 122 21.78 22.53 7.36
CA MET A 122 21.15 22.76 8.66
C MET A 122 19.63 22.55 8.62
N ASP A 123 18.98 22.95 7.52
CA ASP A 123 17.53 22.74 7.33
C ASP A 123 17.17 21.25 7.30
N ARG A 124 17.97 20.42 6.60
CA ARG A 124 17.74 18.96 6.52
C ARG A 124 17.93 18.29 7.87
N LEU A 125 18.93 18.74 8.64
CA LEU A 125 19.17 18.26 10.00
C LEU A 125 18.02 18.64 10.93
N ILE A 126 17.52 19.87 10.85
CA ILE A 126 16.36 20.34 11.61
C ILE A 126 15.12 19.51 11.25
N CYS A 127 14.85 19.28 9.96
CA CYS A 127 13.75 18.43 9.51
C CYS A 127 13.86 17.00 10.04
N LEU A 128 15.06 16.41 10.05
CA LEU A 128 15.27 15.07 10.59
C LEU A 128 15.02 15.01 12.10
N LEU A 129 15.54 15.99 12.85
CA LEU A 129 15.36 16.06 14.30
C LEU A 129 13.90 16.31 14.67
N LEU A 130 13.22 17.23 13.99
CA LEU A 130 11.79 17.49 14.18
C LEU A 130 10.95 16.26 13.83
N GLY A 131 11.21 15.62 12.68
CA GLY A 131 10.49 14.42 12.26
C GLY A 131 10.69 13.25 13.23
N SER A 132 11.93 13.03 13.68
CA SER A 132 12.25 12.01 14.68
C SER A 132 11.62 12.33 16.04
N GLY A 133 11.60 13.60 16.43
CA GLY A 133 10.95 14.07 17.65
C GLY A 133 9.44 13.86 17.63
N ILE A 134 8.78 14.18 16.50
CA ILE A 134 7.35 13.91 16.29
C ILE A 134 7.10 12.40 16.36
N ALA A 135 7.90 11.58 15.68
CA ALA A 135 7.75 10.12 15.69
C ALA A 135 7.95 9.52 17.10
N LEU A 136 8.91 10.03 17.87
CA LEU A 136 9.10 9.64 19.28
C LEU A 136 7.92 10.08 20.13
N TRP A 137 7.43 11.31 19.95
CA TRP A 137 6.29 11.82 20.66
C TRP A 137 5.03 11.01 20.37
N THR A 138 4.78 10.62 19.12
CA THR A 138 3.65 9.76 18.77
C THR A 138 3.82 8.33 19.29
N ALA A 139 5.03 7.78 19.31
CA ALA A 139 5.31 6.45 19.84
C ALA A 139 5.16 6.37 21.37
N LEU A 140 5.46 7.45 22.09
CA LEU A 140 5.33 7.55 23.55
C LEU A 140 3.95 8.06 24.00
N SER A 141 3.17 8.64 23.08
CA SER A 141 1.81 9.05 23.37
C SER A 141 0.95 7.81 23.63
N PRO A 142 -0.05 7.91 24.53
CA PRO A 142 -1.07 6.87 24.65
C PRO A 142 -1.67 6.66 23.25
N VAL A 143 -1.86 5.40 22.86
CA VAL A 143 -2.53 5.08 21.60
C VAL A 143 -3.89 5.76 21.67
N LEU A 144 -4.04 6.89 20.96
CA LEU A 144 -5.35 7.40 20.60
C LEU A 144 -5.94 6.26 19.79
N GLY A 145 -6.84 5.50 20.40
CA GLY A 145 -7.61 4.50 19.67
C GLY A 145 -8.37 5.27 18.61
N VAL A 146 -7.78 5.41 17.41
CA VAL A 146 -8.51 5.84 16.23
C VAL A 146 -9.66 4.86 16.19
N ASN A 147 -10.84 5.38 16.51
CA ASN A 147 -11.98 4.53 16.76
C ASN A 147 -12.16 3.70 15.48
N ALA A 148 -12.09 2.38 15.60
CA ALA A 148 -12.17 1.47 14.47
C ALA A 148 -13.56 1.46 13.83
N GLY A 149 -14.43 2.40 14.20
CA GLY A 149 -15.62 2.73 13.44
C GLY A 149 -15.31 3.18 12.01
N LEU A 150 -16.39 3.29 11.24
CA LEU A 150 -16.40 3.51 9.80
C LEU A 150 -15.48 4.65 9.33
N TRP A 151 -15.46 5.77 10.05
CA TRP A 151 -14.62 6.93 9.73
C TRP A 151 -13.12 6.65 9.93
N GLY A 152 -12.74 5.94 10.98
CA GLY A 152 -11.33 5.59 11.24
C GLY A 152 -10.78 4.67 10.16
N ILE A 153 -11.56 3.65 9.77
CA ILE A 153 -11.21 2.75 8.66
C ILE A 153 -11.16 3.51 7.35
N PHE A 154 -12.16 4.36 7.06
CA PHE A 154 -12.20 5.13 5.82
C PHE A 154 -10.98 6.05 5.65
N PHE A 155 -10.67 6.88 6.65
CA PHE A 155 -9.55 7.82 6.54
C PHE A 155 -8.18 7.13 6.55
N SER A 156 -8.04 6.04 7.33
CA SER A 156 -6.81 5.25 7.31
C SER A 156 -6.60 4.55 5.97
N GLY A 157 -7.65 3.96 5.39
CA GLY A 157 -7.62 3.37 4.05
C GLY A 157 -7.34 4.40 2.97
N PHE A 158 -7.97 5.57 3.05
CA PHE A 158 -7.71 6.69 2.13
C PHE A 158 -6.23 7.09 2.13
N LEU A 159 -5.64 7.34 3.31
CA LEU A 159 -4.22 7.70 3.43
C LEU A 159 -3.31 6.59 2.89
N ALA A 160 -3.63 5.33 3.22
CA ALA A 160 -2.86 4.17 2.80
C ALA A 160 -2.87 3.96 1.27
N ILE A 161 -4.03 4.15 0.62
CA ILE A 161 -4.14 4.04 -0.85
C ILE A 161 -3.37 5.18 -1.53
N CYS A 162 -3.48 6.42 -1.02
CA CYS A 162 -2.69 7.54 -1.53
C CYS A 162 -1.18 7.26 -1.45
N ALA A 163 -0.73 6.67 -0.34
CA ALA A 163 0.65 6.25 -0.15
C ALA A 163 1.07 5.11 -1.11
N MET A 164 0.21 4.11 -1.33
CA MET A 164 0.48 2.94 -2.16
C MET A 164 0.71 3.27 -3.64
N ILE A 165 0.11 4.37 -4.14
CA ILE A 165 0.30 4.82 -5.53
C ILE A 165 1.71 5.39 -5.74
N LEU A 166 2.31 6.02 -4.73
CA LEU A 166 3.64 6.62 -4.87
C LEU A 166 4.75 5.55 -4.71
N PRO A 167 5.64 5.36 -5.69
CA PRO A 167 6.79 4.48 -5.55
C PRO A 167 7.64 4.89 -4.35
N GLY A 168 7.99 3.92 -3.52
CA GLY A 168 8.82 4.14 -2.33
C GLY A 168 8.04 4.46 -1.06
N ILE A 169 6.73 4.67 -1.12
CA ILE A 169 5.87 4.80 0.08
C ILE A 169 5.01 3.54 0.23
N SER A 170 4.94 3.01 1.45
CA SER A 170 4.24 1.76 1.79
C SER A 170 2.91 2.07 2.48
N GLY A 171 1.79 1.67 1.86
CA GLY A 171 0.45 1.86 2.43
C GLY A 171 0.22 1.04 3.71
N SER A 172 0.75 -0.19 3.78
CA SER A 172 0.70 -1.00 5.01
C SER A 172 1.51 -0.39 6.16
N PHE A 173 2.63 0.27 5.86
CA PHE A 173 3.36 1.03 6.89
C PHE A 173 2.54 2.19 7.44
N ILE A 174 1.83 2.92 6.58
CA ILE A 174 0.87 3.95 7.02
C ILE A 174 -0.19 3.36 7.94
N LEU A 175 -0.77 2.20 7.59
CA LEU A 175 -1.74 1.53 8.46
C LEU A 175 -1.15 1.09 9.80
N VAL A 176 0.13 0.71 9.86
CA VAL A 176 0.83 0.41 11.12
C VAL A 176 0.98 1.68 11.96
N LEU A 177 1.40 2.79 11.37
CA LEU A 177 1.52 4.08 12.06
C LEU A 177 0.20 4.58 12.63
N LEU A 178 -0.91 4.29 11.94
CA LEU A 178 -2.27 4.63 12.38
C LEU A 178 -2.86 3.61 13.35
N GLY A 179 -2.16 2.50 13.65
CA GLY A 179 -2.68 1.42 14.51
C GLY A 179 -3.79 0.58 13.88
N MET A 180 -4.07 0.75 12.58
CA MET A 180 -5.18 0.13 11.85
C MET A 180 -4.79 -1.14 11.09
N TYR A 181 -3.49 -1.45 11.00
CA TYR A 181 -2.99 -2.59 10.23
C TYR A 181 -3.63 -3.92 10.65
N GLY A 182 -3.67 -4.22 11.96
CA GLY A 182 -4.27 -5.45 12.47
C GLY A 182 -5.77 -5.55 12.17
N THR A 183 -6.51 -4.45 12.35
CA THR A 183 -7.94 -4.34 12.06
C THR A 183 -8.23 -4.62 10.59
N VAL A 184 -7.54 -3.92 9.68
CA VAL A 184 -7.72 -4.10 8.23
C VAL A 184 -7.32 -5.51 7.79
N LEU A 185 -6.21 -6.04 8.30
CA LEU A 185 -5.74 -7.38 7.97
C LEU A 185 -6.75 -8.46 8.42
N ALA A 186 -7.33 -8.30 9.62
CA ALA A 186 -8.36 -9.19 10.14
C ALA A 186 -9.65 -9.12 9.31
N ALA A 187 -10.10 -7.92 8.93
CA ALA A 187 -11.27 -7.72 8.08
C ALA A 187 -11.08 -8.39 6.71
N VAL A 188 -9.92 -8.18 6.07
CA VAL A 188 -9.59 -8.83 4.78
C VAL A 188 -9.53 -10.35 4.90
N LYS A 189 -8.94 -10.88 5.97
CA LYS A 189 -8.88 -12.33 6.23
C LYS A 189 -10.27 -12.93 6.38
N ASN A 190 -11.15 -12.28 7.11
CA ASN A 190 -12.49 -12.77 7.45
C ASN A 190 -13.55 -12.42 6.40
N LEU A 191 -13.20 -11.60 5.39
CA LEU A 191 -14.16 -10.99 4.46
C LEU A 191 -15.25 -10.22 5.22
N ASP A 192 -14.83 -9.46 6.23
CA ASP A 192 -15.71 -8.63 7.03
C ASP A 192 -16.00 -7.33 6.26
N ILE A 193 -17.28 -7.13 5.89
CA ILE A 193 -17.74 -6.01 5.04
C ILE A 193 -18.70 -5.08 5.80
N ASP A 194 -18.98 -5.41 7.06
CA ASP A 194 -19.89 -4.69 7.97
C ASP A 194 -19.10 -3.87 9.01
#